data_AF-A0A353VT94-F1
#
_entry.id   AF-A0A353VT94-F1
#
_cell.length_a   1.000
_cell.length_b   1.000
_cell.length_c   1.000
_cell.angle_alpha   90.00
_cell.angle_beta   90.00
_cell.angle_gamma   90.00
#
_symmetry.space_group_name_H-M   'P 1'
#
loop_
_entity.id
_entity.type
_entity.pdbx_description
1 polymer ?
#
loop_
_entity_poly.entity_id
_entity_poly.type
_entity_poly.pdbx_seq_one_letter_code
_entity_poly.pdbx_strand_id
1 'polypeptide(L)'
;MKRFLVLLAMMVALGSVVDGREARVAEYSDYQGHYLKREWRKHERIARRDRPEKEIAQLTFIKEQALKNRLDKDYYDAAVGIGTTQSRMNWKLRDSLRNSLTEEFIKAGKPIMAYSLINSGDLGRQEFDAMRFVEDNAEVLKRGKNSDFWRRNYWNEGYVCDHKFIPNDYEYILWCCLSDASTHDKALAALSDAVAGDFPQSAFLAYSEALRKEGDKRQEELERLAADWSGRAVALLPRKELLKWEYDRLVKNGGGSEQFRELDSRCQA
;
A
#
# COMPACT_ATOMS: atom_id res chain seq x y z
N MET A 1 18.21 -27.29 18.80
CA MET A 1 17.99 -26.44 20.00
C MET A 1 18.93 -25.22 20.14
N LYS A 2 20.04 -25.09 19.39
CA LYS A 2 20.94 -23.92 19.47
C LYS A 2 20.53 -22.68 18.62
N ARG A 3 19.50 -22.77 17.77
CA ARG A 3 19.04 -21.65 16.91
C ARG A 3 17.93 -20.79 17.55
N PHE A 4 17.18 -21.32 18.51
CA PHE A 4 16.15 -20.56 19.25
C PHE A 4 16.75 -19.64 20.34
N LEU A 5 17.97 -19.94 20.81
CA LEU A 5 18.65 -19.17 21.85
C LEU A 5 19.24 -17.84 21.35
N VAL A 6 19.50 -17.69 20.05
CA VAL A 6 20.06 -16.44 19.49
C VAL A 6 18.98 -15.35 19.32
N LEU A 7 17.73 -15.74 19.03
CA LEU A 7 16.60 -14.81 18.95
C LEU A 7 16.12 -14.36 20.33
N LEU A 8 16.22 -15.22 21.35
CA LEU A 8 15.90 -14.83 22.74
C LEU A 8 17.01 -13.96 23.38
N ALA A 9 18.28 -14.19 23.03
CA ALA A 9 19.40 -13.45 23.61
C ALA A 9 19.46 -11.97 23.17
N MET A 10 18.89 -11.60 22.01
CA MET A 10 18.73 -10.19 21.63
C MET A 10 17.51 -9.51 22.28
N MET A 11 16.55 -10.28 22.82
CA MET A 11 15.42 -9.72 23.58
C MET A 11 15.74 -9.48 25.06
N VAL A 12 16.74 -10.15 25.63
CA VAL A 12 17.01 -10.09 27.08
C VAL A 12 18.09 -9.06 27.46
N ALA A 13 18.92 -8.58 26.53
CA ALA A 13 19.99 -7.61 26.83
C ALA A 13 19.59 -6.11 26.76
N LEU A 14 18.28 -5.79 26.67
CA LEU A 14 17.74 -4.44 26.83
C LEU A 14 16.69 -4.36 27.96
N GLY A 15 16.64 -5.38 28.82
CA GLY A 15 15.88 -5.36 30.06
C GLY A 15 16.57 -4.51 31.12
N SER A 16 16.49 -3.18 30.98
CA SER A 16 16.58 -2.17 32.05
C SER A 16 16.84 -0.80 31.42
N VAL A 17 15.77 -0.04 31.21
CA VAL A 17 15.62 1.41 31.45
C VAL A 17 14.38 1.83 30.64
N VAL A 18 13.20 1.50 31.17
CA VAL A 18 12.03 2.34 30.96
C VAL A 18 11.50 2.65 32.35
N ASP A 19 12.23 3.57 32.99
CA ASP A 19 11.75 4.39 34.09
C ASP A 19 10.32 4.86 33.76
N GLY A 20 9.37 4.79 34.70
CA GLY A 20 7.90 4.84 34.55
C GLY A 20 7.30 6.05 33.83
N ARG A 21 7.78 6.34 32.63
CA ARG A 21 7.50 7.49 31.80
C ARG A 21 6.62 7.05 30.65
N GLU A 22 5.40 7.56 30.63
CA GLU A 22 4.48 7.37 29.53
C GLU A 22 4.71 8.40 28.43
N ALA A 23 4.57 7.97 27.18
CA ALA A 23 4.62 8.87 26.04
C ALA A 23 3.28 9.62 25.92
N ARG A 24 3.35 10.92 25.66
CA ARG A 24 2.15 11.70 25.37
C ARG A 24 1.64 11.35 23.97
N VAL A 25 0.42 10.81 23.91
CA VAL A 25 -0.33 10.60 22.67
C VAL A 25 -0.91 11.95 22.21
N ALA A 26 -0.67 12.34 20.96
CA ALA A 26 -1.29 13.52 20.37
C ALA A 26 -2.76 13.23 20.01
N GLU A 27 -3.58 14.27 19.89
CA GLU A 27 -4.97 14.13 19.45
C GLU A 27 -5.08 13.76 17.96
N TYR A 28 -4.17 14.32 17.15
CA TYR A 28 -4.09 14.06 15.71
C TYR A 28 -2.73 13.50 15.35
N SER A 29 -2.66 12.65 14.34
CA SER A 29 -1.41 12.14 13.78
C SER A 29 -0.63 13.21 13.02
N ASP A 30 0.63 12.94 12.68
CA ASP A 30 1.37 13.73 11.69
C ASP A 30 1.13 13.20 10.27
N TYR A 31 1.86 13.74 9.29
CA TYR A 31 1.70 13.37 7.89
C TYR A 31 2.06 11.89 7.60
N GLN A 32 2.84 11.24 8.47
CA GLN A 32 3.20 9.82 8.37
C GLN A 32 2.22 8.90 9.11
N GLY A 33 1.26 9.48 9.84
CA GLY A 33 0.30 8.73 10.65
C GLY A 33 0.74 8.52 12.10
N HIS A 34 1.76 9.22 12.60
CA HIS A 34 2.25 9.03 13.97
C HIS A 34 1.55 9.90 15.01
N TYR A 35 1.12 9.28 16.10
CA TYR A 35 0.56 9.97 17.27
C TYR A 35 1.62 10.23 18.35
N LEU A 36 2.70 9.45 18.41
CA LEU A 36 3.81 9.65 19.37
C LEU A 36 4.85 10.66 18.88
N LYS A 37 4.38 11.81 18.35
CA LYS A 37 5.17 12.83 17.61
C LYS A 37 6.45 13.30 18.31
N ARG A 38 6.45 13.37 19.64
CA ARG A 38 7.64 13.78 20.41
C ARG A 38 8.73 12.73 20.32
N GLU A 39 8.34 11.47 20.41
CA GLU A 39 9.25 10.34 20.46
C GLU A 39 9.82 10.03 19.07
N TRP A 40 9.02 10.17 18.02
CA TRP A 40 9.50 10.12 16.63
C TRP A 40 10.52 11.21 16.32
N ARG A 41 10.26 12.48 16.70
CA ARG A 41 11.26 13.56 16.58
C ARG A 41 12.55 13.29 17.37
N LYS A 42 12.46 12.54 18.48
CA LYS A 42 13.65 12.13 19.24
C LYS A 42 14.41 11.03 18.51
N HIS A 43 13.71 10.04 17.97
CA HIS A 43 14.29 9.00 17.13
C HIS A 43 15.03 9.60 15.92
N GLU A 44 14.41 10.52 15.16
CA GLU A 44 15.05 11.18 14.02
C GLU A 44 16.35 11.89 14.39
N ARG A 45 16.40 12.57 15.53
CA ARG A 45 17.62 13.23 16.02
C ARG A 45 18.71 12.22 16.41
N ILE A 46 18.33 11.04 16.89
CA ILE A 46 19.27 9.97 17.23
C ILE A 46 19.80 9.32 15.94
N ALA A 47 18.92 9.00 14.99
CA ALA A 47 19.26 8.39 13.70
C ALA A 47 20.25 9.25 12.91
N ARG A 48 20.07 10.57 12.88
CA ARG A 48 21.01 11.52 12.23
C ARG A 48 22.41 11.55 12.84
N ARG A 49 22.63 10.91 13.99
CA ARG A 49 23.92 10.85 14.68
C ARG A 49 24.58 9.47 14.56
N ASP A 50 24.02 8.59 13.72
CA ASP A 50 24.51 7.23 13.47
C ASP A 50 24.75 6.44 14.76
N ARG A 51 23.77 6.46 15.67
CA ARG A 51 23.82 5.74 16.96
C ARG A 51 22.80 4.59 16.97
N PRO A 52 23.06 3.48 16.27
CA PRO A 52 22.06 2.45 16.01
C PRO A 52 21.53 1.78 17.29
N GLU A 53 22.34 1.61 18.33
CA GLU A 53 21.88 1.04 19.60
C GLU A 53 20.89 1.97 20.32
N LYS A 54 21.15 3.29 20.27
CA LYS A 54 20.23 4.29 20.84
C LYS A 54 18.98 4.45 20.01
N GLU A 55 19.09 4.24 18.70
CA GLU A 55 17.97 4.22 17.78
C GLU A 55 17.04 3.07 18.10
N ILE A 56 17.58 1.85 18.22
CA ILE A 56 16.84 0.65 18.64
C ILE A 56 16.16 0.88 19.99
N ALA A 57 16.87 1.39 21.00
CA ALA A 57 16.28 1.65 22.31
C ALA A 57 15.10 2.65 22.25
N GLN A 58 15.22 3.72 21.46
CA GLN A 58 14.13 4.67 21.27
C GLN A 58 12.95 4.07 20.51
N LEU A 59 13.21 3.26 19.48
CA LEU A 59 12.16 2.59 18.72
C LEU A 59 11.46 1.51 19.56
N THR A 60 12.17 0.78 20.41
CA THR A 60 11.57 -0.15 21.38
C THR A 60 10.63 0.58 22.33
N PHE A 61 11.04 1.74 22.85
CA PHE A 61 10.14 2.57 23.66
C PHE A 61 8.89 3.01 22.88
N ILE A 62 9.04 3.47 21.63
CA ILE A 62 7.89 3.82 20.77
C ILE A 62 6.97 2.60 20.57
N LYS A 63 7.53 1.43 20.24
CA LYS A 63 6.80 0.17 20.01
C LYS A 63 5.97 -0.21 21.24
N GLU A 64 6.54 -0.16 22.44
CA GLU A 64 5.85 -0.47 23.70
C GLU A 64 4.72 0.52 24.01
N GLN A 65 4.97 1.82 23.83
CA GLN A 65 3.95 2.86 24.07
C GLN A 65 2.83 2.76 23.03
N ALA A 66 3.16 2.43 21.79
CA ALA A 66 2.20 2.21 20.72
C ALA A 66 1.30 0.99 21.01
N LEU A 67 1.87 -0.13 21.46
CA LEU A 67 1.11 -1.30 21.90
C LEU A 67 0.11 -0.96 23.03
N LYS A 68 0.57 -0.25 24.07
CA LYS A 68 -0.27 0.16 25.20
C LYS A 68 -1.46 1.02 24.77
N ASN A 69 -1.23 1.92 23.81
CA ASN A 69 -2.22 2.88 23.35
C ASN A 69 -2.97 2.43 22.07
N ARG A 70 -2.73 1.20 21.59
CA ARG A 70 -3.32 0.65 20.36
C ARG A 70 -3.07 1.53 19.12
N LEU A 71 -1.86 2.06 19.01
CA LEU A 71 -1.43 2.92 17.90
C LEU A 71 -0.75 2.08 16.81
N ASP A 72 -1.55 1.52 15.92
CA ASP A 72 -1.11 0.54 14.92
C ASP A 72 0.01 1.06 14.01
N LYS A 73 -0.06 2.31 13.54
CA LYS A 73 0.96 2.89 12.65
C LYS A 73 2.28 3.14 13.37
N ASP A 74 2.24 3.76 14.56
CA ASP A 74 3.42 3.94 15.42
C ASP A 74 4.06 2.59 15.77
N TYR A 75 3.25 1.57 16.07
CA TYR A 75 3.72 0.23 16.36
C TYR A 75 4.46 -0.41 15.19
N TYR A 76 3.83 -0.39 14.01
CA TYR A 76 4.40 -0.95 12.79
C TYR A 76 5.73 -0.27 12.43
N ASP A 77 5.75 1.06 12.34
CA ASP A 77 6.95 1.77 11.92
C ASP A 77 8.08 1.59 12.95
N ALA A 78 7.75 1.50 14.24
CA ALA A 78 8.76 1.21 15.26
C ALA A 78 9.33 -0.20 15.12
N ALA A 79 8.47 -1.20 14.92
CA ALA A 79 8.88 -2.59 14.74
C ALA A 79 9.72 -2.80 13.47
N VAL A 80 9.28 -2.25 12.34
CA VAL A 80 10.03 -2.27 11.08
C VAL A 80 11.32 -1.47 11.22
N GLY A 81 11.26 -0.29 11.85
CA GLY A 81 12.42 0.53 12.18
C GLY A 81 13.51 -0.27 12.88
N ILE A 82 13.16 -0.96 13.98
CA ILE A 82 14.10 -1.82 14.73
C ILE A 82 14.74 -2.86 13.79
N GLY A 83 13.92 -3.56 13.00
CA GLY A 83 14.41 -4.55 12.06
C GLY A 83 15.36 -3.96 11.02
N THR A 84 15.05 -2.78 10.48
CA THR A 84 15.90 -2.12 9.48
C THR A 84 17.21 -1.65 10.08
N THR A 85 17.20 -1.07 11.28
CA THR A 85 18.42 -0.65 12.00
C THR A 85 19.30 -1.86 12.31
N GLN A 86 18.72 -2.95 12.81
CA GLN A 86 19.45 -4.21 13.04
C GLN A 86 20.01 -4.80 11.73
N SER A 87 19.26 -4.75 10.64
CA SER A 87 19.73 -5.21 9.32
C SER A 87 20.87 -4.33 8.77
N ARG A 88 20.89 -3.03 9.05
CA ARG A 88 22.02 -2.15 8.70
C ARG A 88 23.29 -2.53 9.46
N MET A 89 23.16 -2.90 10.74
CA MET A 89 24.29 -3.39 11.55
C MET A 89 24.75 -4.79 11.12
N ASN A 90 23.81 -5.66 10.74
CA ASN A 90 24.08 -7.02 10.29
C ASN A 90 23.08 -7.45 9.21
N TRP A 91 23.48 -7.28 7.95
CA TRP A 91 22.61 -7.53 6.80
C TRP A 91 22.12 -8.97 6.69
N LYS A 92 22.85 -9.95 7.26
CA LYS A 92 22.46 -11.38 7.25
C LYS A 92 21.21 -11.67 8.06
N LEU A 93 20.82 -10.76 8.97
CA LEU A 93 19.58 -10.89 9.75
C LEU A 93 18.33 -10.46 8.99
N ARG A 94 18.48 -9.84 7.81
CA ARG A 94 17.38 -9.21 7.07
C ARG A 94 16.19 -10.14 6.87
N ASP A 95 16.42 -11.33 6.28
CA ASP A 95 15.35 -12.28 5.96
C ASP A 95 14.72 -12.86 7.23
N SER A 96 15.53 -13.16 8.26
CA SER A 96 15.00 -13.67 9.52
C SER A 96 14.15 -12.64 10.26
N LEU A 97 14.55 -11.36 10.21
CA LEU A 97 13.80 -10.26 10.82
C LEU A 97 12.48 -10.01 10.08
N ARG A 98 12.51 -10.03 8.73
CA ARG A 98 11.30 -9.93 7.91
C ARG A 98 10.31 -11.03 8.27
N ASN A 99 10.75 -12.30 8.25
CA ASN A 99 9.87 -13.43 8.54
C ASN A 99 9.31 -13.36 9.97
N SER A 100 10.15 -13.02 10.95
CA SER A 100 9.72 -12.87 12.35
C SER A 100 8.66 -11.78 12.51
N LEU A 101 8.84 -10.61 11.87
CA LEU A 101 7.88 -9.51 11.95
C LEU A 101 6.57 -9.83 11.21
N THR A 102 6.66 -10.46 10.04
CA THR A 102 5.49 -10.95 9.30
C THR A 102 4.65 -11.89 10.18
N GLU A 103 5.28 -12.87 10.82
CA GLU A 103 4.59 -13.78 11.75
C GLU A 103 4.01 -13.06 12.97
N GLU A 104 4.75 -12.10 13.54
CA GLU A 104 4.31 -11.29 14.67
C GLU A 104 3.01 -10.53 14.34
N PHE A 105 2.97 -9.88 13.17
CA PHE A 105 1.80 -9.13 12.73
C PHE A 105 0.59 -10.03 12.43
N ILE A 106 0.81 -11.19 11.80
CA ILE A 106 -0.26 -12.17 11.55
C ILE A 106 -0.83 -12.69 12.88
N LYS A 107 0.03 -13.08 13.83
CA LYS A 107 -0.39 -13.56 15.17
C LYS A 107 -1.12 -12.49 15.98
N ALA A 108 -0.79 -11.22 15.76
CA ALA A 108 -1.49 -10.09 16.36
C ALA A 108 -2.85 -9.77 15.69
N GLY A 109 -3.26 -10.52 14.66
CA GLY A 109 -4.49 -10.25 13.91
C GLY A 109 -4.40 -8.99 13.05
N LYS A 110 -3.19 -8.62 12.62
CA LYS A 110 -2.90 -7.42 11.80
C LYS A 110 -2.27 -7.78 10.44
N PRO A 111 -2.94 -8.60 9.60
CA PRO A 111 -2.39 -9.03 8.31
C PRO A 111 -2.05 -7.87 7.36
N ILE A 112 -2.74 -6.73 7.44
CA ILE A 112 -2.41 -5.55 6.64
C ILE A 112 -0.99 -5.01 6.93
N MET A 113 -0.50 -5.13 8.18
CA MET A 113 0.87 -4.77 8.54
C MET A 113 1.88 -5.72 7.90
N ALA A 114 1.60 -7.02 7.91
CA ALA A 114 2.42 -8.03 7.24
C ALA A 114 2.48 -7.76 5.72
N TYR A 115 1.34 -7.52 5.09
CA TYR A 115 1.26 -7.16 3.67
C TYR A 115 2.06 -5.89 3.37
N SER A 116 1.93 -4.85 4.20
CA SER A 116 2.69 -3.59 4.06
C SER A 116 4.20 -3.82 4.13
N LEU A 117 4.66 -4.61 5.11
CA LEU A 117 6.08 -4.95 5.26
C LEU A 117 6.61 -5.67 4.01
N ILE A 118 5.92 -6.70 3.55
CA ILE A 118 6.36 -7.50 2.40
C ILE A 118 6.46 -6.64 1.14
N ASN A 119 5.48 -5.76 0.91
CA ASN A 119 5.48 -4.89 -0.27
C ASN A 119 6.42 -3.68 -0.16
N SER A 120 6.77 -3.23 1.05
CA SER A 120 7.67 -2.08 1.26
C SER A 120 9.07 -2.34 0.71
N GLY A 121 9.56 -3.59 0.83
CA GLY A 121 10.95 -3.92 0.59
C GLY A 121 11.91 -3.39 1.67
N ASP A 122 11.42 -2.82 2.78
CA ASP A 122 12.24 -2.24 3.86
C ASP A 122 13.21 -3.29 4.45
N LEU A 123 12.79 -4.55 4.49
CA LEU A 123 13.62 -5.71 4.86
C LEU A 123 13.89 -6.64 3.68
N GLY A 124 14.12 -6.05 2.50
CA GLY A 124 14.37 -6.76 1.25
C GLY A 124 13.10 -7.35 0.63
N ARG A 125 13.16 -7.57 -0.68
CA ARG A 125 12.07 -8.19 -1.43
C ARG A 125 12.07 -9.71 -1.20
N GLN A 126 10.88 -10.28 -1.14
CA GLN A 126 10.64 -11.70 -1.10
C GLN A 126 9.66 -12.06 -2.22
N GLU A 127 9.81 -13.25 -2.78
CA GLU A 127 8.72 -13.84 -3.55
C GLU A 127 7.49 -14.00 -2.64
N PHE A 128 6.37 -13.43 -3.08
CA PHE A 128 5.17 -13.33 -2.26
C PHE A 128 3.95 -13.56 -3.12
N ASP A 129 3.19 -14.61 -2.78
CA ASP A 129 1.89 -14.86 -3.37
C ASP A 129 0.84 -14.00 -2.64
N ALA A 130 0.62 -12.79 -3.18
CA ALA A 130 -0.32 -11.83 -2.61
C ALA A 130 -1.76 -12.35 -2.60
N MET A 131 -2.16 -13.11 -3.62
CA MET A 131 -3.52 -13.67 -3.70
C MET A 131 -3.74 -14.71 -2.62
N ARG A 132 -2.83 -15.68 -2.50
CA ARG A 132 -2.92 -16.69 -1.43
C ARG A 132 -2.92 -16.04 -0.05
N PHE A 133 -2.09 -15.03 0.16
CA PHE A 133 -2.08 -14.29 1.43
C PHE A 133 -3.44 -13.66 1.75
N VAL A 134 -4.07 -13.03 0.76
CA VAL A 134 -5.40 -12.41 0.91
C VAL A 134 -6.47 -13.45 1.21
N GLU A 135 -6.43 -14.60 0.53
CA GLU A 135 -7.34 -15.73 0.76
C GLU A 135 -7.18 -16.29 2.19
N ASP A 136 -5.94 -16.58 2.60
CA ASP A 136 -5.61 -17.14 3.92
C ASP A 136 -6.02 -16.19 5.08
N ASN A 137 -6.12 -14.88 4.82
CA ASN A 137 -6.43 -13.86 5.83
C ASN A 137 -7.77 -13.14 5.60
N ALA A 138 -8.62 -13.65 4.70
CA ALA A 138 -9.79 -12.93 4.19
C ALA A 138 -10.74 -12.44 5.30
N GLU A 139 -11.04 -13.29 6.29
CA GLU A 139 -11.94 -12.97 7.39
C GLU A 139 -11.50 -11.76 8.21
N VAL A 140 -10.21 -11.67 8.52
CA VAL A 140 -9.65 -10.57 9.31
C VAL A 140 -9.58 -9.31 8.46
N LEU A 141 -9.14 -9.44 7.20
CA LEU A 141 -9.00 -8.32 6.26
C LEU A 141 -10.35 -7.67 5.91
N LYS A 142 -11.42 -8.46 5.77
CA LYS A 142 -12.78 -7.95 5.49
C LYS A 142 -13.36 -7.14 6.65
N ARG A 143 -12.96 -7.46 7.89
CA ARG A 143 -13.37 -6.73 9.11
C ARG A 143 -12.48 -5.51 9.40
N GLY A 144 -11.26 -5.49 8.86
CA GLY A 144 -10.29 -4.44 9.06
C GLY A 144 -10.46 -3.27 8.09
N LYS A 145 -10.23 -2.06 8.57
CA LYS A 145 -10.08 -0.86 7.74
C LYS A 145 -8.96 0.01 8.30
N ASN A 146 -7.74 -0.25 7.86
CA ASN A 146 -6.54 0.36 8.41
C ASN A 146 -5.90 1.29 7.36
N SER A 147 -6.57 2.42 7.08
CA SER A 147 -6.20 3.34 6.00
C SER A 147 -4.82 3.97 6.12
N ASP A 148 -4.21 3.97 7.30
CA ASP A 148 -2.83 4.45 7.50
C ASP A 148 -1.79 3.54 6.81
N PHE A 149 -2.16 2.31 6.46
CA PHE A 149 -1.34 1.36 5.71
C PHE A 149 -1.65 1.37 4.21
N TRP A 150 -2.71 2.06 3.80
CA TRP A 150 -3.06 2.19 2.40
C TRP A 150 -2.12 3.23 1.79
N ARG A 151 -1.26 2.80 0.87
CA ARG A 151 -0.21 3.66 0.35
C ARG A 151 -0.82 4.82 -0.42
N ARG A 152 -0.60 6.03 0.11
CA ARG A 152 -1.12 7.28 -0.48
C ARG A 152 -0.52 7.66 -1.84
N ASN A 153 0.55 6.99 -2.30
CA ASN A 153 1.34 7.41 -3.47
C ASN A 153 1.48 6.34 -4.58
N TYR A 154 0.69 5.26 -4.57
CA TYR A 154 0.71 4.24 -5.66
C TYR A 154 -0.15 4.60 -6.88
N TRP A 155 -0.50 5.87 -7.06
CA TRP A 155 -1.27 6.37 -8.21
C TRP A 155 -0.45 6.47 -9.50
N ASN A 156 0.63 5.69 -9.63
CA ASN A 156 1.40 5.61 -10.85
C ASN A 156 0.90 4.40 -11.63
N GLU A 157 0.16 4.69 -12.71
CA GLU A 157 -0.15 3.81 -13.84
C GLU A 157 -0.85 2.48 -13.46
N GLY A 158 -2.17 2.55 -13.20
CA GLY A 158 -3.02 1.34 -13.21
C GLY A 158 -4.05 1.22 -12.09
N TYR A 159 -3.96 2.06 -11.05
CA TYR A 159 -4.92 2.07 -9.95
C TYR A 159 -6.09 3.01 -10.27
N VAL A 160 -7.30 2.44 -10.36
CA VAL A 160 -8.49 3.16 -10.81
C VAL A 160 -9.43 3.53 -9.65
N CYS A 161 -9.36 2.82 -8.52
CA CYS A 161 -10.27 3.04 -7.39
C CYS A 161 -9.65 3.95 -6.32
N ASP A 162 -10.33 5.06 -6.01
CA ASP A 162 -9.96 5.93 -4.90
C ASP A 162 -10.16 5.18 -3.56
N HIS A 163 -9.15 5.20 -2.68
CA HIS A 163 -9.19 4.59 -1.36
C HIS A 163 -10.43 4.93 -0.53
N LYS A 164 -11.04 6.12 -0.73
CA LYS A 164 -12.29 6.51 -0.05
C LYS A 164 -13.48 5.59 -0.37
N PHE A 165 -13.45 4.92 -1.53
CA PHE A 165 -14.47 3.97 -1.95
C PHE A 165 -14.16 2.53 -1.53
N ILE A 166 -12.97 2.28 -0.99
CA ILE A 166 -12.57 0.93 -0.58
C ILE A 166 -13.09 0.69 0.86
N PRO A 167 -13.91 -0.35 1.09
CA PRO A 167 -14.58 -0.54 2.37
C PRO A 167 -13.65 -1.14 3.44
N ASN A 168 -12.69 -1.97 3.05
CA ASN A 168 -11.88 -2.77 3.98
C ASN A 168 -10.49 -3.09 3.41
N ASP A 169 -9.63 -3.67 4.24
CA ASP A 169 -8.26 -4.03 3.87
C ASP A 169 -8.22 -5.17 2.83
N TYR A 170 -9.24 -6.02 2.78
CA TYR A 170 -9.33 -7.12 1.81
C TYR A 170 -9.43 -6.60 0.38
N GLU A 171 -10.40 -5.72 0.12
CA GLU A 171 -10.54 -5.10 -1.19
C GLU A 171 -9.35 -4.21 -1.54
N TYR A 172 -8.79 -3.48 -0.55
CA TYR A 172 -7.58 -2.69 -0.79
C TYR A 172 -6.45 -3.54 -1.39
N ILE A 173 -6.19 -4.72 -0.81
CA ILE A 173 -5.14 -5.60 -1.33
C ILE A 173 -5.53 -6.18 -2.68
N LEU A 174 -6.79 -6.54 -2.91
CA LEU A 174 -7.23 -7.02 -4.24
C LEU A 174 -7.04 -5.96 -5.33
N TRP A 175 -7.36 -4.69 -5.04
CA TRP A 175 -7.07 -3.57 -5.94
C TRP A 175 -5.56 -3.44 -6.22
N CYS A 176 -4.71 -3.76 -5.25
CA CYS A 176 -3.26 -3.86 -5.47
C CYS A 176 -2.87 -5.01 -6.39
N CYS A 177 -3.42 -6.20 -6.16
CA CYS A 177 -3.18 -7.37 -7.00
C CYS A 177 -3.64 -7.15 -8.45
N LEU A 178 -4.73 -6.40 -8.66
CA LEU A 178 -5.23 -6.09 -10.01
C LEU A 178 -4.20 -5.37 -10.89
N SER A 179 -3.30 -4.59 -10.28
CA SER A 179 -2.24 -3.90 -11.02
C SER A 179 -1.08 -4.82 -11.41
N ASP A 180 -0.89 -5.94 -10.72
CA ASP A 180 0.16 -6.92 -11.00
C ASP A 180 -0.32 -7.95 -12.04
N ALA A 181 0.42 -8.07 -13.15
CA ALA A 181 0.09 -9.00 -14.23
C ALA A 181 -0.02 -10.47 -13.77
N SER A 182 0.77 -10.89 -12.78
CA SER A 182 0.78 -12.27 -12.28
C SER A 182 -0.45 -12.64 -11.45
N THR A 183 -1.16 -11.65 -10.91
CA THR A 183 -2.33 -11.85 -10.05
C THR A 183 -3.62 -11.23 -10.60
N HIS A 184 -3.54 -10.58 -11.76
CA HIS A 184 -4.62 -9.81 -12.36
C HIS A 184 -5.93 -10.59 -12.47
N ASP A 185 -5.94 -11.73 -13.16
CA ASP A 185 -7.19 -12.46 -13.46
C ASP A 185 -7.90 -12.95 -12.18
N LYS A 186 -7.11 -13.42 -11.20
CA LYS A 186 -7.66 -13.85 -9.91
C LYS A 186 -8.21 -12.68 -9.10
N ALA A 187 -7.49 -11.55 -9.09
CA ALA A 187 -7.95 -10.33 -8.43
C ALA A 187 -9.20 -9.76 -9.09
N LEU A 188 -9.27 -9.77 -10.43
CA LEU A 188 -10.42 -9.34 -11.21
C LEU A 188 -11.65 -10.19 -10.88
N ALA A 189 -11.50 -11.52 -10.85
CA ALA A 189 -12.60 -12.42 -10.48
C ALA A 189 -13.10 -12.15 -9.06
N ALA A 190 -12.20 -12.03 -8.08
CA ALA A 190 -12.55 -11.76 -6.70
C ALA A 190 -13.21 -10.37 -6.50
N LEU A 191 -12.73 -9.35 -7.22
CA LEU A 191 -13.31 -8.01 -7.17
C LEU A 191 -14.67 -7.94 -7.87
N SER A 192 -14.86 -8.66 -8.98
CA SER A 192 -16.12 -8.63 -9.75
C SER A 192 -17.32 -8.96 -8.88
N ASP A 193 -17.20 -9.97 -8.02
CA ASP A 193 -18.24 -10.33 -7.06
C ASP A 193 -18.39 -9.30 -5.94
N ALA A 194 -17.26 -8.75 -5.45
CA ALA A 194 -17.25 -7.82 -4.33
C ALA A 194 -17.87 -6.45 -4.67
N VAL A 195 -17.71 -5.97 -5.90
CA VAL A 195 -18.15 -4.63 -6.32
C VAL A 195 -19.37 -4.64 -7.23
N ALA A 196 -19.99 -5.80 -7.44
CA ALA A 196 -21.14 -5.95 -8.32
C ALA A 196 -22.29 -5.01 -7.91
N GLY A 197 -22.68 -4.10 -8.81
CA GLY A 197 -23.74 -3.12 -8.55
C GLY A 197 -23.31 -1.90 -7.72
N ASP A 198 -22.10 -1.92 -7.15
CA ASP A 198 -21.58 -0.81 -6.36
C ASP A 198 -20.88 0.21 -7.23
N PHE A 199 -21.53 1.35 -7.44
CA PHE A 199 -20.98 2.48 -8.18
C PHE A 199 -20.29 3.45 -7.20
N PRO A 200 -19.05 3.92 -7.47
CA PRO A 200 -18.31 3.82 -8.73
C PRO A 200 -17.34 2.63 -8.85
N GLN A 201 -17.21 1.76 -7.85
CA GLN A 201 -16.20 0.69 -7.85
C GLN A 201 -16.32 -0.27 -9.05
N SER A 202 -17.54 -0.69 -9.39
CA SER A 202 -17.83 -1.49 -10.59
C SER A 202 -17.39 -0.82 -11.89
N ALA A 203 -17.57 0.50 -12.00
CA ALA A 203 -17.09 1.26 -13.16
C ALA A 203 -15.56 1.31 -13.21
N PHE A 204 -14.91 1.49 -12.06
CA PHE A 204 -13.45 1.46 -11.99
C PHE A 204 -12.88 0.08 -12.36
N LEU A 205 -13.55 -1.00 -11.97
CA LEU A 205 -13.16 -2.36 -12.33
C LEU A 205 -13.29 -2.58 -13.85
N ALA A 206 -14.44 -2.23 -14.43
CA ALA A 206 -14.68 -2.35 -15.87
C ALA A 206 -13.68 -1.53 -16.71
N TYR A 207 -13.34 -0.32 -16.27
CA TYR A 207 -12.28 0.47 -16.92
C TYR A 207 -10.91 -0.20 -16.80
N SER A 208 -10.57 -0.77 -15.63
CA SER A 208 -9.31 -1.50 -15.42
C SER A 208 -9.19 -2.72 -16.35
N GLU A 209 -10.29 -3.44 -16.56
CA GLU A 209 -10.37 -4.56 -17.49
C GLU A 209 -10.20 -4.09 -18.94
N ALA A 210 -10.85 -2.99 -19.33
CA ALA A 210 -10.70 -2.42 -20.66
C ALA A 210 -9.22 -2.11 -20.98
N LEU A 211 -8.49 -1.50 -20.03
CA LEU A 211 -7.08 -1.16 -20.20
C LEU A 211 -6.15 -2.37 -20.43
N ARG A 212 -6.57 -3.59 -20.08
CA ARG A 212 -5.79 -4.81 -20.31
C ARG A 212 -6.00 -5.42 -21.70
N LYS A 213 -7.08 -5.06 -22.39
CA LYS A 213 -7.31 -5.48 -23.78
C LYS A 213 -6.22 -4.87 -24.68
N GLU A 214 -6.06 -5.37 -25.90
CA GLU A 214 -5.05 -4.86 -26.84
C GLU A 214 -5.69 -4.31 -28.12
N GLY A 215 -5.03 -3.33 -28.73
CA GLY A 215 -5.42 -2.74 -30.02
C GLY A 215 -6.89 -2.31 -30.07
N ASP A 216 -7.54 -2.64 -31.20
CA ASP A 216 -8.91 -2.25 -31.51
C ASP A 216 -9.91 -2.70 -30.42
N LYS A 217 -9.70 -3.87 -29.80
CA LYS A 217 -10.57 -4.35 -28.72
C LYS A 217 -10.54 -3.46 -27.48
N ARG A 218 -9.36 -2.88 -27.15
CA ARG A 218 -9.29 -1.89 -26.08
C ARG A 218 -10.04 -0.63 -26.48
N GLN A 219 -9.91 -0.20 -27.73
CA GLN A 219 -10.59 0.99 -28.23
C GLN A 219 -12.10 0.87 -28.23
N GLU A 220 -12.65 -0.18 -28.82
CA GLU A 220 -14.09 -0.46 -28.83
C GLU A 220 -14.66 -0.50 -27.40
N GLU A 221 -13.94 -1.13 -26.48
CA GLU A 221 -14.36 -1.20 -25.07
C GLU A 221 -14.37 0.18 -24.41
N LEU A 222 -13.32 0.98 -24.58
CA LEU A 222 -13.25 2.33 -24.01
C LEU A 222 -14.32 3.24 -24.62
N GLU A 223 -14.61 3.13 -25.92
CA GLU A 223 -15.69 3.87 -26.58
C GLU A 223 -17.06 3.50 -26.00
N ARG A 224 -17.33 2.20 -25.83
CA ARG A 224 -18.54 1.68 -25.19
C ARG A 224 -18.68 2.23 -23.77
N LEU A 225 -17.64 2.14 -22.95
CA LEU A 225 -17.67 2.64 -21.57
C LEU A 225 -17.88 4.16 -21.50
N ALA A 226 -17.26 4.92 -22.40
CA ALA A 226 -17.45 6.38 -22.48
C ALA A 226 -18.88 6.77 -22.86
N ALA A 227 -19.56 5.96 -23.67
CA ALA A 227 -20.96 6.14 -24.05
C ALA A 227 -21.91 5.71 -22.92
N ASP A 228 -21.72 4.50 -22.37
CA ASP A 228 -22.55 3.93 -21.30
C ASP A 228 -22.54 4.80 -20.03
N TRP A 229 -21.43 5.48 -19.76
CA TRP A 229 -21.27 6.36 -18.60
C TRP A 229 -21.50 7.85 -18.91
N SER A 230 -22.06 8.18 -20.07
CA SER A 230 -22.30 9.57 -20.47
C SER A 230 -23.04 10.37 -19.39
N GLY A 231 -22.57 11.60 -19.14
CA GLY A 231 -23.07 12.47 -18.08
C GLY A 231 -22.55 12.15 -16.67
N ARG A 232 -21.70 11.13 -16.49
CA ARG A 232 -21.06 10.79 -15.21
C ARG A 232 -19.56 11.10 -15.23
N ALA A 233 -19.02 11.47 -14.08
CA ALA A 233 -17.59 11.77 -13.94
C ALA A 233 -16.67 10.61 -14.34
N VAL A 234 -17.08 9.36 -14.12
CA VAL A 234 -16.29 8.17 -14.49
C VAL A 234 -16.09 8.02 -16.00
N ALA A 235 -16.93 8.63 -16.85
CA ALA A 235 -16.74 8.63 -18.31
C ALA A 235 -15.48 9.38 -18.73
N LEU A 236 -14.94 10.26 -17.89
CA LEU A 236 -13.69 10.97 -18.16
C LEU A 236 -12.49 10.02 -18.23
N LEU A 237 -12.55 8.86 -17.55
CA LEU A 237 -11.48 7.86 -17.57
C LEU A 237 -11.27 7.28 -18.98
N PRO A 238 -12.26 6.61 -19.62
CA PRO A 238 -12.08 6.10 -20.97
C PRO A 238 -11.90 7.22 -22.01
N ARG A 239 -12.58 8.37 -21.85
CA ARG A 239 -12.41 9.51 -22.77
C ARG A 239 -10.98 10.03 -22.81
N LYS A 240 -10.31 10.13 -21.65
CA LYS A 240 -8.91 10.54 -21.57
C LYS A 240 -8.01 9.63 -22.40
N GLU A 241 -8.17 8.33 -22.30
CA GLU A 241 -7.34 7.36 -23.04
C GLU A 241 -7.59 7.42 -24.55
N LEU A 242 -8.86 7.54 -24.96
CA LEU A 242 -9.23 7.71 -26.37
C LEU A 242 -8.65 9.01 -26.96
N LEU A 243 -8.70 10.13 -26.23
CA LEU A 243 -8.11 11.40 -26.64
C LEU A 243 -6.58 11.29 -26.73
N LYS A 244 -5.95 10.61 -25.77
CA LYS A 244 -4.49 10.37 -25.79
C LYS A 244 -4.08 9.55 -27.01
N TRP A 245 -4.84 8.51 -27.35
CA TRP A 245 -4.55 7.73 -28.55
C TRP A 245 -4.71 8.51 -29.84
N GLU A 246 -5.74 9.34 -29.93
CA GLU A 246 -5.91 10.22 -31.08
C GLU A 246 -4.72 11.18 -31.21
N TYR A 247 -4.29 11.76 -30.09
CA TYR A 247 -3.10 12.60 -30.03
C TYR A 247 -1.85 11.84 -30.53
N ASP A 248 -1.57 10.67 -29.96
CA ASP A 248 -0.39 9.86 -30.30
C ASP A 248 -0.42 9.46 -31.80
N ARG A 249 -1.62 9.19 -32.35
CA ARG A 249 -1.85 8.90 -33.78
C ARG A 249 -1.56 10.12 -34.66
N LEU A 250 -2.07 11.29 -34.31
CA LEU A 250 -1.83 12.53 -35.05
C LEU A 250 -0.34 12.89 -35.05
N VAL A 251 0.34 12.76 -33.91
CA VAL A 251 1.79 12.99 -33.82
C VAL A 251 2.55 12.03 -34.74
N LYS A 252 2.23 10.73 -34.69
CA LYS A 252 2.89 9.72 -35.52
C LYS A 252 2.70 9.95 -37.02
N ASN A 253 1.52 10.43 -37.42
CA ASN A 253 1.15 10.61 -38.83
C ASN A 253 1.45 12.02 -39.37
N GLY A 254 2.02 12.92 -38.57
CA GLY A 254 2.29 14.30 -38.99
C GLY A 254 1.03 15.15 -39.18
N GLY A 255 0.07 15.02 -38.25
CA GLY A 255 -1.21 15.71 -38.29
C GLY A 255 -1.10 17.23 -38.41
N GLY A 256 -2.05 17.84 -39.12
CA GLY A 256 -2.08 19.28 -39.36
C GLY A 256 -2.64 20.08 -38.17
N SER A 257 -2.41 21.39 -38.16
CA SER A 257 -2.89 22.29 -37.10
C SER A 257 -4.40 22.29 -36.91
N GLU A 258 -5.19 22.02 -37.95
CA GLU A 258 -6.65 21.91 -37.85
C GLU A 258 -7.06 20.67 -37.05
N GLN A 259 -6.42 19.52 -37.30
CA GLN A 259 -6.71 18.27 -36.59
C GLN A 259 -6.36 18.37 -35.10
N PHE A 260 -5.26 19.05 -34.75
CA PHE A 260 -4.93 19.32 -33.35
C PHE A 260 -5.90 20.31 -32.69
N ARG A 261 -6.42 21.32 -33.42
CA ARG A 261 -7.46 22.22 -32.91
C ARG A 261 -8.77 21.50 -32.64
N GLU A 262 -9.17 20.59 -33.52
CA GLU A 262 -10.35 19.75 -33.32
C GLU A 262 -10.20 18.86 -32.07
N LEU A 263 -9.02 18.25 -31.89
CA LEU A 263 -8.72 17.45 -30.71
C LEU A 263 -8.76 18.28 -29.42
N ASP A 264 -8.18 19.48 -29.40
CA ASP A 264 -8.24 20.39 -28.26
C ASP A 264 -9.69 20.77 -27.90
N SER A 265 -10.53 21.06 -28.90
CA SER A 265 -11.95 21.32 -28.66
C SER A 265 -12.68 20.14 -28.02
N ARG A 266 -12.30 18.90 -28.35
CA ARG A 266 -12.86 17.68 -27.74
C ARG A 266 -12.36 17.45 -26.31
N CYS A 267 -11.17 17.96 -25.95
CA CYS A 267 -10.66 17.91 -24.59
C CYS A 267 -11.40 18.89 -23.65
N GLN A 268 -11.98 19.96 -24.19
CA GLN A 268 -12.67 21.01 -23.42
C GLN A 268 -14.18 20.74 -23.21
N ALA A 269 -14.73 19.72 -23.87
CA ALA A 269 -16.16 19.35 -23.85
C ALA A 269 -16.49 18.24 -22.83
#